data_AF-A0AAD4XQB2-F1
#
_entry.id   AF-A0AAD4XQB2-F1
#
_cell.length_a   1.000
_cell.length_b   1.000
_cell.length_c   1.000
_cell.angle_alpha   90.00
_cell.angle_beta   90.00
_cell.angle_gamma   90.00
#
_symmetry.space_group_name_H-M   'P 1'
#
loop_
_entity.id
_entity.type
_entity.pdbx_description
1 polymer ?
#
loop_
_entity_poly.entity_id
_entity_poly.type
_entity_poly.pdbx_seq_one_letter_code
_entity_poly.pdbx_strand_id
1 'polypeptide(L)'
;MDNNGEEVGDDITGMLRDAYGIPMCADEDMGDMLDAEMSGMPSDNSAAQFYKLLEDSKKPLYPGCDKMSMMSFLIRFWNYKCVGGMSDKSFKEMLQLMRESFPEGCTLPENFT
;
A
#
# COMPACT_ATOMS: atom_id res chain seq x y z
N MET A 1 -3.32 -32.05 -4.88
CA MET A 1 -2.27 -31.34 -4.13
C MET A 1 -2.49 -29.89 -4.44
N ASP A 2 -3.43 -29.29 -3.71
CA ASP A 2 -3.77 -27.89 -3.91
C ASP A 2 -2.71 -27.12 -3.13
N ASN A 3 -1.74 -26.58 -3.88
CA ASN A 3 -0.77 -25.66 -3.34
C ASN A 3 -1.55 -24.41 -2.90
N ASN A 4 -1.86 -24.36 -1.60
CA ASN A 4 -2.08 -23.11 -0.88
C ASN A 4 -0.81 -22.25 -1.06
N GLY A 5 -0.79 -21.49 -2.16
CA GLY A 5 -0.08 -20.23 -2.20
C GLY A 5 -0.83 -19.31 -1.26
N GLU A 6 -0.56 -19.44 0.05
CA GLU A 6 -0.76 -18.33 0.97
C GLU A 6 0.16 -17.22 0.46
N GLU A 7 -0.36 -16.41 -0.47
CA GLU A 7 0.13 -15.07 -0.65
C GLU A 7 -0.11 -14.39 0.69
N VAL A 8 0.91 -14.42 1.55
CA VAL A 8 1.11 -13.43 2.60
C VAL A 8 1.34 -12.11 1.85
N GLY A 9 0.26 -11.60 1.28
CA GLY A 9 0.12 -10.23 0.85
C GLY A 9 -0.06 -9.48 2.14
N ASP A 10 0.95 -8.71 2.54
CA ASP A 10 0.80 -7.62 3.48
C ASP A 10 -0.51 -6.91 3.11
N ASP A 11 -1.57 -7.05 3.92
CA ASP A 11 -2.88 -6.49 3.59
C ASP A 11 -2.81 -4.98 3.79
N ILE A 12 -2.22 -4.31 2.80
CA ILE A 12 -2.11 -2.86 2.69
C ILE A 12 -3.49 -2.23 2.83
N THR A 13 -4.54 -2.94 2.41
CA THR A 13 -5.94 -2.50 2.55
C THR A 13 -6.33 -2.42 4.02
N GLY A 14 -6.06 -3.45 4.81
CA GLY A 14 -6.30 -3.48 6.25
C GLY A 14 -5.51 -2.38 6.97
N MET A 15 -4.22 -2.25 6.66
CA MET A 15 -3.36 -1.22 7.28
C MET A 15 -3.83 0.20 6.99
N LEU A 16 -4.21 0.48 5.73
CA LEU A 16 -4.73 1.78 5.34
C LEU A 16 -6.14 2.03 5.95
N ARG A 17 -6.95 0.98 6.11
CA ARG A 17 -8.31 1.09 6.65
C ARG A 17 -8.27 1.51 8.12
N ASP A 18 -7.38 0.88 8.89
CA ASP A 18 -7.15 1.20 10.30
C ASP A 18 -6.60 2.61 10.49
N ALA A 19 -5.66 3.04 9.64
CA ALA A 19 -5.06 4.38 9.70
C ALA A 19 -6.07 5.51 9.42
N TYR A 20 -7.05 5.26 8.56
CA TYR A 20 -8.08 6.23 8.17
C TYR A 20 -9.40 6.06 8.93
N GLY A 21 -9.51 5.09 9.83
CA GLY A 21 -10.71 4.84 10.65
C GLY A 21 -11.95 4.54 9.81
N ILE A 22 -11.80 3.92 8.63
CA ILE A 22 -12.91 3.68 7.71
C ILE A 22 -13.65 2.40 8.13
N PRO A 23 -14.91 2.48 8.58
CA PRO A 23 -15.69 1.30 8.91
C PRO A 23 -15.86 0.42 7.66
N MET A 24 -15.89 -0.90 7.82
CA MET A 24 -16.32 -1.81 6.76
C MET A 24 -17.70 -1.36 6.29
N CYS A 25 -17.79 -0.79 5.07
CA CYS A 25 -19.08 -0.64 4.42
C CYS A 25 -19.58 -2.06 4.16
N ALA A 26 -20.39 -2.58 5.08
CA ALA A 26 -21.17 -3.78 4.83
C ALA A 26 -22.29 -3.36 3.88
N ASP A 27 -22.27 -3.91 2.66
CA ASP A 27 -23.37 -3.79 1.73
C ASP A 27 -24.65 -4.40 2.35
N GLU A 28 -25.75 -3.66 2.19
CA GLU A 28 -27.17 -4.00 2.39
C GLU A 28 -27.77 -4.08 3.81
N ASP A 29 -28.61 -3.07 4.07
CA ASP A 29 -29.89 -3.08 4.82
C ASP A 29 -29.93 -3.63 6.25
N MET A 30 -29.83 -2.74 7.24
CA MET A 30 -30.65 -2.83 8.45
C MET A 30 -31.00 -1.42 8.93
N GLY A 31 -32.29 -1.12 8.86
CA GLY A 31 -32.87 0.11 9.36
C GLY A 31 -32.72 0.29 10.87
N ASP A 32 -32.84 1.56 11.24
CA ASP A 32 -33.28 2.04 12.55
C ASP A 32 -32.42 1.63 13.76
N MET A 33 -31.36 2.39 14.02
CA MET A 33 -31.11 2.94 15.36
C MET A 33 -30.13 4.11 15.27
N LEU A 34 -30.71 5.31 15.31
CA LEU A 34 -29.99 6.53 15.61
C LEU A 34 -29.53 6.44 17.08
N ASP A 35 -28.35 7.00 17.38
CA ASP A 35 -27.84 7.34 18.72
C ASP A 35 -26.76 6.41 19.34
N ALA A 36 -25.56 6.44 18.75
CA ALA A 36 -24.30 6.34 19.48
C ALA A 36 -23.14 6.85 18.61
N GLU A 37 -22.69 8.07 18.89
CA GLU A 37 -21.39 8.67 18.51
C GLU A 37 -21.04 8.71 17.00
N MET A 38 -21.65 9.67 16.30
CA MET A 38 -21.24 10.15 14.97
C MET A 38 -19.93 10.97 15.02
N SER A 39 -18.87 10.45 15.67
CA SER A 39 -17.54 11.07 15.69
C SER A 39 -16.52 10.36 14.79
N GLY A 40 -16.88 9.20 14.22
CA GLY A 40 -15.97 8.34 13.46
C GLY A 40 -16.31 8.15 11.98
N MET A 41 -17.29 8.85 11.41
CA MET A 41 -17.52 8.78 9.96
C MET A 41 -16.39 9.56 9.28
N PRO A 42 -15.57 8.92 8.42
CA PRO A 42 -14.55 9.65 7.67
C PRO A 42 -15.25 10.76 6.90
N SER A 43 -14.70 11.97 6.93
CA SER A 43 -15.13 12.99 5.98
C SER A 43 -15.03 12.39 4.57
N ASP A 44 -15.94 12.73 3.67
CA ASP A 44 -15.96 12.22 2.28
C ASP A 44 -14.57 12.34 1.60
N ASN A 45 -13.80 13.37 2.01
CA ASN A 45 -12.41 13.60 1.65
C ASN A 45 -11.42 12.53 2.16
N SER A 46 -11.57 12.06 3.40
CA SER A 46 -10.74 11.01 4.00
C SER A 46 -10.94 9.65 3.32
N ALA A 47 -12.19 9.31 3.00
CA ALA A 47 -12.51 8.09 2.25
C ALA A 47 -11.97 8.16 0.82
N ALA A 48 -12.16 9.28 0.11
CA ALA A 48 -11.62 9.49 -1.22
C ALA A 48 -10.08 9.40 -1.25
N GLN A 49 -9.39 9.95 -0.24
CA GLN A 49 -7.94 9.82 -0.10
C GLN A 49 -7.49 8.38 0.10
N PHE A 50 -8.20 7.62 0.95
CA PHE A 50 -7.93 6.19 1.16
C PHE A 50 -8.05 5.38 -0.13
N TYR A 51 -9.15 5.54 -0.88
CA TYR A 51 -9.34 4.79 -2.13
C TYR A 51 -8.31 5.18 -3.19
N LYS A 52 -7.94 6.46 -3.28
CA LYS A 52 -6.87 6.92 -4.17
C LYS A 52 -5.52 6.30 -3.80
N LEU A 53 -5.17 6.27 -2.51
CA LEU A 53 -3.96 5.60 -2.02
C LEU A 53 -3.98 4.10 -2.31
N LEU A 54 -5.14 3.45 -2.17
CA LEU A 54 -5.31 2.04 -2.48
C LEU A 54 -5.12 1.77 -3.98
N GLU A 55 -5.69 2.59 -4.87
CA GLU A 55 -5.45 2.51 -6.30
C GLU A 55 -3.98 2.76 -6.66
N ASP A 56 -3.37 3.79 -6.06
CA ASP A 56 -1.96 4.12 -6.25
C ASP A 56 -1.05 2.97 -5.77
N SER A 57 -1.42 2.30 -4.68
CA SER A 57 -0.67 1.15 -4.13
C SER A 57 -0.69 -0.10 -5.03
N LYS A 58 -1.74 -0.24 -5.85
CA LYS A 58 -1.91 -1.36 -6.78
C LYS A 58 -1.23 -1.14 -8.12
N LYS A 59 -0.66 0.05 -8.36
CA LYS A 59 0.05 0.35 -9.61
C LYS A 59 1.24 -0.60 -9.80
N PRO A 60 1.46 -1.10 -11.02
CA PRO A 60 2.60 -1.97 -11.32
C PRO A 60 3.91 -1.19 -11.12
N LEU A 61 4.98 -1.88 -10.76
CA LEU A 61 6.30 -1.26 -10.52
C LEU A 61 6.85 -0.49 -11.75
N TYR A 62 6.50 -0.97 -12.94
CA TYR A 62 6.75 -0.35 -14.24
C TYR A 62 5.70 -0.90 -15.24
N PRO A 63 5.49 -0.28 -16.42
CA PRO A 63 4.53 -0.74 -17.40
C PRO A 63 4.76 -2.20 -17.81
N GLY A 64 3.74 -3.05 -17.69
CA GLY A 64 3.83 -4.49 -17.99
C GLY A 64 4.42 -5.36 -16.87
N CYS A 65 4.60 -4.82 -15.66
CA CYS A 65 5.00 -5.61 -14.50
C CYS A 65 3.78 -6.24 -13.81
N ASP A 66 3.48 -7.50 -14.14
CA ASP A 66 2.33 -8.22 -13.55
C ASP A 66 2.66 -8.94 -12.24
N LYS A 67 3.95 -8.99 -11.88
CA LYS A 67 4.45 -9.77 -10.73
C LYS A 67 4.48 -9.01 -9.43
N MET A 68 4.56 -7.67 -9.49
CA MET A 68 4.78 -6.86 -8.29
C MET A 68 4.24 -5.45 -8.49
N SER A 69 3.47 -4.97 -7.50
CA SER A 69 3.12 -3.56 -7.43
C SER A 69 4.29 -2.73 -6.89
N MET A 70 4.26 -1.44 -7.16
CA MET A 70 5.23 -0.49 -6.63
C MET A 70 5.28 -0.54 -5.09
N MET A 71 4.12 -0.59 -4.43
CA MET A 71 4.11 -0.63 -2.96
C MET A 71 4.65 -1.94 -2.41
N SER A 72 4.29 -3.09 -2.98
CA SER A 72 4.83 -4.37 -2.52
C SER A 72 6.35 -4.43 -2.66
N PHE A 73 6.89 -3.83 -3.73
CA PHE A 73 8.34 -3.71 -3.89
C PHE A 73 8.96 -2.85 -2.79
N LEU A 74 8.42 -1.64 -2.54
CA LEU A 74 8.97 -0.72 -1.56
C LEU A 74 8.88 -1.23 -0.13
N ILE A 75 7.76 -1.87 0.24
CA ILE A 75 7.59 -2.47 1.57
C ILE A 75 8.63 -3.56 1.78
N ARG A 76 8.78 -4.49 0.85
CA ARG A 76 9.78 -5.57 0.93
C ARG A 76 11.21 -5.02 0.95
N PHE A 77 11.47 -4.00 0.14
CA PHE A 77 12.78 -3.34 0.08
C PHE A 77 13.12 -2.59 1.38
N TRP A 78 12.15 -1.90 1.97
CA TRP A 78 12.30 -1.25 3.26
C TRP A 78 12.48 -2.25 4.40
N ASN A 79 11.73 -3.36 4.37
CA ASN A 79 11.87 -4.42 5.36
C ASN A 79 13.28 -5.04 5.30
N TYR A 80 13.82 -5.24 4.08
CA TYR A 80 15.20 -5.66 3.88
C TYR A 80 16.22 -4.68 4.48
N LYS A 81 16.00 -3.37 4.33
CA LYS A 81 16.83 -2.33 4.95
C LYS A 81 16.79 -2.42 6.48
N CYS A 82 15.60 -2.50 7.07
CA CYS A 82 15.41 -2.57 8.52
C CYS A 82 16.04 -3.84 9.12
N VAL A 83 15.81 -5.00 8.52
CA VAL A 83 16.33 -6.28 9.00
C VAL A 83 17.84 -6.39 8.77
N GLY A 84 18.35 -5.87 7.65
CA GLY A 84 19.75 -5.94 7.27
C GLY A 84 20.65 -4.87 7.91
N GLY A 85 20.09 -3.92 8.67
CA GLY A 85 20.86 -2.81 9.25
C GLY A 85 21.53 -1.92 8.20
N MET A 86 20.92 -1.80 7.02
CA MET A 86 21.50 -1.02 5.93
C MET A 86 21.45 0.48 6.23
N SER A 87 22.56 1.18 6.02
CA SER A 87 22.60 2.64 6.18
C SER A 87 21.65 3.35 5.20
N ASP A 88 21.12 4.51 5.59
CA ASP A 88 20.27 5.33 4.70
C ASP A 88 20.97 5.71 3.40
N LYS A 89 22.28 5.96 3.46
CA LYS A 89 23.09 6.26 2.28
C LYS A 89 23.12 5.09 1.31
N SER A 90 23.50 3.91 1.78
CA SER A 90 23.58 2.70 0.95
C SER A 90 22.22 2.30 0.39
N PHE A 91 21.16 2.50 1.16
CA PHE A 91 19.79 2.26 0.73
C PHE A 91 19.37 3.16 -0.43
N LYS A 92 19.68 4.47 -0.34
CA LYS A 92 19.40 5.43 -1.42
C LYS A 92 20.19 5.11 -2.69
N GLU A 93 21.48 4.81 -2.57
CA GLU A 93 22.32 4.42 -3.71
C GLU A 93 21.79 3.15 -4.40
N MET A 94 21.35 2.15 -3.64
CA MET A 94 20.73 0.94 -4.20
C MET A 94 19.41 1.25 -4.91
N LEU A 95 18.56 2.11 -4.33
CA LEU A 95 17.29 2.49 -4.94
C LEU A 95 17.51 3.23 -6.29
N GLN A 96 18.54 4.07 -6.35
CA GLN A 96 18.93 4.76 -7.57
C GLN A 96 19.39 3.77 -8.67
N LEU A 97 20.26 2.82 -8.31
CA LEU A 97 20.69 1.76 -9.24
C LEU A 97 19.52 0.92 -9.76
N MET A 98 18.56 0.58 -8.87
CA MET A 98 17.37 -0.16 -9.27
C MET A 98 16.51 0.62 -10.26
N ARG A 99 16.36 1.94 -10.06
CA ARG A 99 15.64 2.81 -11.00
C ARG A 99 16.32 2.88 -12.37
N GLU A 100 17.64 2.97 -12.40
CA GLU A 100 18.44 2.95 -13.65
C GLU A 100 18.38 1.60 -14.35
N SER A 101 18.18 0.51 -13.61
CA SER A 101 18.08 -0.85 -14.13
C SER A 101 16.69 -1.22 -14.65
N PHE A 102 15.66 -0.49 -14.24
CA PHE A 102 14.28 -0.75 -14.66
C PHE A 102 13.95 -0.06 -15.99
N PRO A 103 12.99 -0.63 -16.76
CA PRO A 103 12.56 -0.04 -18.02
C PRO A 103 11.87 1.33 -17.82
N GLU A 104 11.79 2.09 -18.92
CA GLU A 104 11.12 3.40 -18.93
C GLU A 104 9.68 3.30 -18.39
N GLY A 105 9.31 4.30 -17.58
CA GLY A 105 8.02 4.33 -16.89
C GLY A 105 8.02 3.69 -15.50
N CYS A 106 9.17 3.26 -14.97
CA CYS A 106 9.27 2.87 -13.56
C CYS A 106 8.79 3.99 -12.64
N THR A 107 7.87 3.67 -11.73
CA THR A 107 7.22 4.65 -10.85
C THR A 107 7.96 4.85 -9.53
N LEU A 108 9.16 4.27 -9.36
CA LEU A 108 9.92 4.33 -8.11
C LEU A 108 10.11 5.77 -7.62
N PRO A 109 9.91 6.05 -6.32
CA PRO A 109 10.12 7.38 -5.77
C PRO A 109 11.60 7.71 -5.84
N GLU A 110 11.93 8.96 -6.15
CA GLU A 110 13.32 9.43 -6.15
C GLU A 110 13.88 9.57 -4.74
N ASN A 111 13.01 9.81 -3.75
CA ASN A 111 13.35 9.92 -2.34
C ASN A 111 12.20 9.44 -1.45
N PHE A 112 12.55 8.80 -0.34
CA PHE A 112 11.68 8.67 0.83
C PHE A 112 12.03 9.81 1.77
N THR A 113 11.09 10.75 1.96
CA THR A 113 11.26 11.91 2.85
C THR A 113 10.39 11.71 4.07
#